data_AF-A0A970QFR5-F1
#
_entry.id   AF-A0A970QFR5-F1
#
_cell.length_a   1.000
_cell.length_b   1.000
_cell.length_c   1.000
_cell.angle_alpha   90.00
_cell.angle_beta   90.00
_cell.angle_gamma   90.00
#
_symmetry.space_group_name_H-M   'P 1'
#
loop_
_entity.id
_entity.type
_entity.pdbx_description
1 polymer ?
#
loop_
_entity_poly.entity_id
_entity_poly.type
_entity_poly.pdbx_seq_one_letter_code
_entity_poly.pdbx_strand_id
1 'polypeptide(L)'
;MKKLLCCAAVLLTLVGVSGSYADGVVELASGAWFFDNTDNILQAAKSEDLVLVGEHTLITGPNGKGAVHIGKESYYECVHGIPSPNKGLINQYTIVMDVRTTFEDRFFALYQTDPENKRDNNCELMNRQRNLGRMPTGRSHIECVEANAWTRIAIVVDNSNGIFDIYVNDDRVLLGIGQPVDGDYALQEKVLLFADDDGDDGPLDVSRVLIFGFPLSAEQILALNKELPVCENGCKPAQVMNVKSPSETVTSKRNAFQFDLPEDCGELLQYRMDWDDGSIGRWSLLLPQFAKLRAHHAYNLPGTQELKVQLRNECGIISDWLPFAQVEVKGPPQVRALTTAYQQDLRQDGITLMWEANCNLPGEVHLGKTKDELAQRVQASTVPSGFDSMIYKSTNTDLEPGTVYFY
;
A
#
# COMPACT_ATOMS: atom_id res chain seq x y z
N MET A 1 42.96 -23.48 17.36
CA MET A 1 41.77 -24.31 17.71
C MET A 1 40.53 -23.54 17.30
N LYS A 2 39.92 -23.93 16.17
CA LYS A 2 38.72 -23.31 15.61
C LYS A 2 37.51 -23.76 16.44
N LYS A 3 36.79 -22.83 17.06
CA LYS A 3 35.49 -23.11 17.70
C LYS A 3 34.44 -23.18 16.58
N LEU A 4 33.93 -24.39 16.35
CA LEU A 4 32.74 -24.62 15.53
C LEU A 4 31.53 -24.01 16.25
N LEU A 5 30.81 -23.10 15.59
CA LEU A 5 29.45 -22.72 15.98
C LEU A 5 28.53 -23.93 15.74
N CYS A 6 27.85 -24.38 16.79
CA CYS A 6 26.78 -25.36 16.68
C CYS A 6 25.50 -24.61 16.26
N CYS A 7 25.09 -24.75 15.00
CA CYS A 7 23.71 -24.46 14.61
C CYS A 7 22.82 -25.57 15.20
N ALA A 8 21.97 -25.23 16.16
CA ALA A 8 20.94 -26.13 16.65
C ALA A 8 19.82 -26.19 15.61
N ALA A 9 19.85 -27.20 14.74
CA ALA A 9 18.69 -27.58 13.95
C ALA A 9 17.72 -28.30 14.89
N VAL A 10 16.59 -27.66 15.21
CA VAL A 10 15.47 -28.30 15.91
C VAL A 10 14.83 -29.26 14.92
N LEU A 11 15.11 -30.56 15.09
CA LEU A 11 14.48 -31.64 14.33
C LEU A 11 13.09 -31.89 14.95
N LEU A 12 12.04 -31.36 14.31
CA LEU A 12 10.67 -31.61 14.74
C LEU A 12 10.27 -33.04 14.34
N THR A 13 10.20 -33.95 15.32
CA THR A 13 9.58 -35.27 15.13
C THR A 13 8.08 -35.09 14.91
N LEU A 14 7.60 -35.40 13.70
CA LEU A 14 6.17 -35.42 13.37
C LEU A 14 5.44 -36.47 14.23
N VAL A 15 4.77 -35.99 15.27
CA VAL A 15 3.58 -36.64 15.83
C VAL A 15 2.39 -36.01 15.12
N GLY A 16 1.52 -36.85 14.55
CA GLY A 16 0.41 -36.43 13.70
C GLY A 16 -0.62 -35.55 14.41
N VAL A 17 -0.42 -34.23 14.31
CA VAL A 17 -1.46 -33.23 14.54
C VAL A 17 -1.87 -32.70 13.17
N SER A 18 -3.13 -32.91 12.80
CA SER A 18 -3.75 -32.39 11.58
C SER A 18 -4.06 -30.90 11.72
N GLY A 19 -3.06 -30.09 12.06
CA GLY A 19 -3.14 -28.63 12.06
C GLY A 19 -2.64 -28.07 10.72
N SER A 20 -3.21 -26.96 10.26
CA SER A 20 -2.67 -26.27 9.09
C SER A 20 -1.31 -25.65 9.46
N TYR A 21 -0.43 -25.44 8.46
CA TYR A 21 0.86 -24.78 8.71
C TYR A 21 0.68 -23.38 9.31
N ALA A 22 -0.42 -22.69 8.96
CA ALA A 22 -0.76 -21.37 9.49
C ALA A 22 -1.08 -21.44 11.00
N ASP A 23 -1.88 -22.42 11.44
CA ASP A 23 -2.14 -22.68 12.86
C ASP A 23 -0.83 -22.90 13.62
N GLY A 24 0.10 -23.65 13.00
CA GLY A 24 1.43 -23.89 13.55
C GLY A 24 2.26 -22.60 13.71
N VAL A 25 2.08 -21.60 12.84
CA VAL A 25 2.73 -20.29 12.98
C VAL A 25 2.07 -19.48 14.09
N VAL A 26 0.73 -19.40 14.15
CA VAL A 26 -0.01 -18.73 15.23
C VAL A 26 0.39 -19.30 16.61
N GLU A 27 0.66 -20.60 16.67
CA GLU A 27 1.12 -21.25 17.89
C GLU A 27 2.49 -20.74 18.40
N LEU A 28 3.29 -20.10 17.56
CA LEU A 28 4.57 -19.50 17.96
C LEU A 28 4.44 -18.09 18.56
N ALA A 29 3.25 -17.47 18.48
CA ALA A 29 3.03 -16.13 19.02
C ALA A 29 3.22 -16.10 20.55
N SER A 30 3.85 -15.04 21.04
CA SER A 30 3.97 -14.74 22.47
C SER A 30 2.71 -14.05 23.02
N GLY A 31 2.04 -13.26 22.18
CA GLY A 31 0.75 -12.64 22.46
C GLY A 31 -0.23 -12.83 21.30
N ALA A 32 -1.51 -13.08 21.59
CA ALA A 32 -2.53 -13.31 20.58
C ALA A 32 -3.92 -12.86 21.04
N TRP A 33 -4.59 -12.06 20.22
CA TRP A 33 -5.94 -11.51 20.46
C TRP A 33 -6.77 -11.58 19.17
N PHE A 34 -7.99 -12.09 19.28
CA PHE A 34 -8.89 -12.36 18.14
C PHE A 34 -10.24 -11.67 18.23
N PHE A 35 -10.58 -11.05 19.36
CA PHE A 35 -11.85 -10.34 19.57
C PHE A 35 -13.12 -11.18 19.36
N ASP A 36 -13.01 -12.53 19.31
CA ASP A 36 -14.12 -13.45 19.05
C ASP A 36 -15.03 -13.69 20.27
N ASN A 37 -14.54 -13.45 21.49
CA ASN A 37 -15.31 -13.70 22.71
C ASN A 37 -16.17 -12.49 23.08
N THR A 38 -17.46 -12.52 22.72
CA THR A 38 -18.40 -11.41 23.01
C THR A 38 -18.63 -11.13 24.49
N ASP A 39 -18.33 -12.09 25.39
CA ASP A 39 -18.44 -11.90 26.84
C ASP A 39 -17.19 -11.20 27.43
N ASN A 40 -16.05 -11.32 26.76
CA ASN A 40 -14.81 -10.61 27.08
C ASN A 40 -14.00 -10.36 25.80
N ILE A 41 -14.29 -9.25 25.13
CA ILE A 41 -13.71 -8.92 23.83
C ILE A 41 -12.21 -8.64 23.88
N LEU A 42 -11.70 -8.26 25.04
CA LEU A 42 -10.27 -7.98 25.26
C LEU A 42 -9.48 -9.23 25.65
N GLN A 43 -10.14 -10.39 25.72
CA GLN A 43 -9.52 -11.63 26.13
C GLN A 43 -8.29 -11.98 25.28
N ALA A 44 -7.20 -12.31 25.96
CA ALA A 44 -6.04 -12.90 25.33
C ALA A 44 -6.23 -14.40 25.10
N ALA A 45 -5.92 -14.86 23.89
CA ALA A 45 -5.64 -16.28 23.67
C ALA A 45 -4.23 -16.65 24.18
N LYS A 46 -3.29 -15.70 24.12
CA LYS A 46 -1.93 -15.81 24.68
C LYS A 46 -1.51 -14.48 25.29
N SER A 47 -0.82 -14.56 26.43
CA SER A 47 -0.47 -13.44 27.32
C SER A 47 -1.63 -12.95 28.19
N GLU A 48 -1.62 -11.68 28.59
CA GLU A 48 -2.65 -11.01 29.39
C GLU A 48 -3.69 -10.33 28.50
N ASP A 49 -4.93 -10.24 29.01
CA ASP A 49 -6.02 -9.50 28.37
C ASP A 49 -5.59 -8.06 28.06
N LEU A 50 -6.05 -7.53 26.93
CA LEU A 50 -5.79 -6.12 26.60
C LEU A 50 -6.47 -5.21 27.63
N VAL A 51 -5.83 -4.09 27.94
CA VAL A 51 -6.47 -3.01 28.71
C VAL A 51 -6.85 -1.90 27.74
N LEU A 52 -8.14 -1.62 27.63
CA LEU A 52 -8.65 -0.52 26.82
C LEU A 52 -8.49 0.81 27.56
N VAL A 53 -7.94 1.80 26.86
CA VAL A 53 -8.06 3.22 27.19
C VAL A 53 -8.94 3.86 26.12
N GLY A 54 -9.92 4.66 26.53
CA GLY A 54 -10.91 5.24 25.62
C GLY A 54 -12.08 4.30 25.35
N GLU A 55 -12.54 4.26 24.10
CA GLU A 55 -13.73 3.52 23.68
C GLU A 55 -13.49 2.65 22.43
N HIS A 56 -14.24 1.56 22.35
CA HIS A 56 -14.35 0.74 21.14
C HIS A 56 -15.79 0.30 20.93
N THR A 57 -16.12 -0.16 19.73
CA THR A 57 -17.43 -0.77 19.44
C THR A 57 -17.25 -2.09 18.71
N LEU A 58 -18.15 -3.05 18.96
CA LEU A 58 -18.08 -4.36 18.32
C LEU A 58 -18.62 -4.26 16.90
N ILE A 59 -17.89 -4.88 15.98
CA ILE A 59 -18.26 -5.00 14.58
C ILE A 59 -17.99 -6.41 14.09
N THR A 60 -18.54 -6.75 12.92
CA THR A 60 -18.21 -8.02 12.26
C THR A 60 -16.86 -7.89 11.54
N GLY A 61 -15.93 -8.75 11.92
CA GLY A 61 -14.63 -8.93 11.31
C GLY A 61 -14.67 -9.74 10.02
N PRO A 62 -13.50 -10.05 9.44
CA PRO A 62 -13.42 -10.84 8.23
C PRO A 62 -13.93 -12.27 8.50
N ASN A 63 -14.83 -12.77 7.65
CA ASN A 63 -15.43 -14.11 7.72
C ASN A 63 -16.25 -14.36 8.98
N GLY A 64 -17.05 -13.37 9.36
CA GLY A 64 -17.93 -13.46 10.51
C GLY A 64 -17.22 -13.49 11.86
N LYS A 65 -15.88 -13.36 11.89
CA LYS A 65 -15.09 -13.29 13.13
C LYS A 65 -15.40 -12.03 13.93
N GLY A 66 -15.03 -12.02 15.20
CA GLY A 66 -15.08 -10.85 16.03
C GLY A 66 -14.11 -9.78 15.55
N ALA A 67 -14.52 -8.52 15.69
CA ALA A 67 -13.69 -7.37 15.45
C ALA A 67 -14.21 -6.18 16.25
N VAL A 68 -13.36 -5.17 16.37
CA VAL A 68 -13.67 -3.93 17.05
C VAL A 68 -13.31 -2.75 16.18
N HIS A 69 -14.17 -1.74 16.18
CA HIS A 69 -13.87 -0.40 15.72
C HIS A 69 -13.29 0.36 16.92
N ILE A 70 -12.03 0.75 16.84
CA ILE A 70 -11.37 1.58 17.86
C ILE A 70 -11.48 3.05 17.46
N GLY A 71 -12.03 3.86 18.36
CA GLY A 71 -12.22 5.28 18.14
C GLY A 71 -10.92 6.05 18.22
N LYS A 72 -10.96 7.33 17.83
CA LYS A 72 -9.87 8.26 18.09
C LYS A 72 -9.66 8.45 19.61
N GLU A 73 -8.45 8.78 20.04
CA GLU A 73 -8.03 8.90 21.45
C GLU A 73 -8.23 7.60 22.25
N SER A 74 -8.34 6.46 21.55
CA SER A 74 -8.58 5.15 22.14
C SER A 74 -7.51 4.18 21.69
N TYR A 75 -6.99 3.38 22.63
CA TYR A 75 -5.88 2.47 22.37
C TYR A 75 -5.89 1.28 23.33
N TYR A 76 -5.07 0.28 23.03
CA TYR A 76 -4.85 -0.84 23.93
C TYR A 76 -3.47 -0.80 24.56
N GLU A 77 -3.42 -0.94 25.88
CA GLU A 77 -2.20 -1.37 26.55
C GLU A 77 -2.05 -2.89 26.40
N CYS A 78 -0.90 -3.32 25.90
CA CYS A 78 -0.64 -4.72 25.60
C CYS A 78 0.62 -5.19 26.32
N VAL A 79 0.47 -6.16 27.23
CA VAL A 79 1.58 -6.95 27.76
C VAL A 79 1.80 -8.12 26.80
N HIS A 80 2.87 -8.08 26.02
CA HIS A 80 3.01 -8.92 24.82
C HIS A 80 3.55 -10.35 25.07
N GLY A 81 3.98 -10.66 26.30
CA GLY A 81 4.40 -12.01 26.70
C GLY A 81 5.76 -12.49 26.15
N ILE A 82 6.55 -11.62 25.53
CA ILE A 82 7.89 -11.98 25.04
C ILE A 82 8.84 -11.98 26.25
N PRO A 83 9.60 -13.06 26.51
CA PRO A 83 10.56 -13.08 27.61
C PRO A 83 11.64 -12.01 27.42
N SER A 84 11.78 -11.08 28.37
CA SER A 84 12.86 -10.09 28.33
C SER A 84 14.22 -10.76 28.52
N PRO A 85 15.23 -10.45 27.67
CA PRO A 85 16.59 -10.94 27.86
C PRO A 85 17.21 -10.27 29.10
N ASN A 86 17.22 -10.96 30.25
CA ASN A 86 17.87 -10.52 31.49
C ASN A 86 17.61 -9.05 31.88
N LYS A 87 16.35 -8.58 31.80
CA LYS A 87 15.92 -7.20 32.09
C LYS A 87 16.32 -6.14 31.05
N GLY A 88 16.74 -6.54 29.85
CA GLY A 88 16.97 -5.65 28.71
C GLY A 88 15.72 -5.42 27.85
N LEU A 89 15.77 -4.43 26.97
CA LEU A 89 14.73 -4.18 25.97
C LEU A 89 14.73 -5.29 24.89
N ILE A 90 13.58 -5.47 24.24
CA ILE A 90 13.39 -6.50 23.22
C ILE A 90 13.66 -5.88 21.85
N ASN A 91 14.67 -6.40 21.17
CA ASN A 91 15.17 -5.87 19.90
C ASN A 91 14.77 -6.70 18.68
N GLN A 92 14.05 -7.80 18.91
CA GLN A 92 13.63 -8.76 17.90
C GLN A 92 12.17 -9.10 18.14
N TYR A 93 11.32 -8.76 17.18
CA TYR A 93 9.90 -9.04 17.28
C TYR A 93 9.22 -8.95 15.91
N THR A 94 8.01 -9.48 15.85
CA THR A 94 7.07 -9.18 14.76
C THR A 94 5.72 -8.86 15.36
N ILE A 95 5.11 -7.75 14.93
CA ILE A 95 3.71 -7.41 15.24
C ILE A 95 2.90 -7.65 13.97
N VAL A 96 1.89 -8.52 14.06
CA VAL A 96 0.95 -8.78 12.99
C VAL A 96 -0.42 -8.30 13.41
N MET A 97 -1.07 -7.52 12.57
CA MET A 97 -2.42 -7.00 12.81
C MET A 97 -3.28 -7.12 11.57
N ASP A 98 -4.54 -7.47 11.77
CA ASP A 98 -5.54 -7.49 10.71
C ASP A 98 -6.41 -6.25 10.91
N VAL A 99 -6.28 -5.27 10.01
CA VAL A 99 -6.90 -3.95 10.15
C VAL A 99 -7.70 -3.54 8.92
N ARG A 100 -8.62 -2.59 9.10
CA ARG A 100 -9.37 -1.91 8.04
C ARG A 100 -9.59 -0.46 8.43
N THR A 101 -9.44 0.48 7.49
CA THR A 101 -9.78 1.90 7.72
C THR A 101 -10.35 2.54 6.47
N THR A 102 -11.24 3.52 6.63
CA THR A 102 -11.83 4.32 5.55
C THR A 102 -10.88 5.40 5.02
N PHE A 103 -9.76 5.66 5.71
CA PHE A 103 -8.85 6.78 5.44
C PHE A 103 -9.56 8.15 5.45
N GLU A 104 -10.42 8.39 6.44
CA GLU A 104 -11.06 9.71 6.65
C GLU A 104 -10.17 10.67 7.45
N ASP A 105 -9.39 10.16 8.40
CA ASP A 105 -8.37 10.90 9.14
C ASP A 105 -7.01 10.95 8.43
N ARG A 106 -6.09 11.76 8.94
CA ARG A 106 -4.77 11.98 8.31
C ARG A 106 -3.81 10.81 8.52
N PHE A 107 -3.76 10.32 9.76
CA PHE A 107 -2.84 9.31 10.25
C PHE A 107 -3.60 8.32 11.12
N PHE A 108 -3.14 7.06 11.12
CA PHE A 108 -3.70 5.98 11.92
C PHE A 108 -2.52 5.22 12.53
N ALA A 109 -2.18 5.56 13.77
CA ALA A 109 -1.14 4.89 14.54
C ALA A 109 -1.40 3.37 14.63
N LEU A 110 -0.35 2.57 14.48
CA LEU A 110 -0.41 1.11 14.59
C LEU A 110 0.13 0.63 15.94
N TYR A 111 1.29 1.15 16.35
CA TYR A 111 1.85 0.89 17.67
C TYR A 111 2.84 1.97 18.10
N GLN A 112 3.08 2.06 19.41
CA GLN A 112 4.22 2.77 19.97
C GLN A 112 4.87 2.00 21.13
N THR A 113 6.15 2.24 21.34
CA THR A 113 6.96 1.58 22.37
C THR A 113 7.06 2.36 23.68
N ASP A 114 6.52 3.58 23.74
CA ASP A 114 6.42 4.35 24.97
C ASP A 114 5.13 3.99 25.72
N PRO A 115 5.20 3.24 26.83
CA PRO A 115 4.01 2.81 27.57
C PRO A 115 3.27 3.96 28.25
N GLU A 116 3.88 5.14 28.32
CA GLU A 116 3.30 6.32 28.95
C GLU A 116 2.51 7.20 27.97
N ASN A 117 2.50 6.85 26.68
CA ASN A 117 1.91 7.64 25.61
C ASN A 117 2.37 9.12 25.60
N LYS A 118 3.68 9.36 25.66
CA LYS A 118 4.29 10.71 25.68
C LYS A 118 5.17 10.98 24.47
N ARG A 119 5.08 10.10 23.46
CA ARG A 119 5.88 10.15 22.26
C ARG A 119 5.05 9.73 21.07
N ASP A 120 5.43 10.28 19.94
CA ASP A 120 4.90 9.97 18.62
C ASP A 120 5.04 8.46 18.34
N ASN A 121 4.07 7.92 17.60
CA ASN A 121 4.01 6.51 17.26
C ASN A 121 5.24 6.01 16.45
N ASN A 122 5.48 4.70 16.55
CA ASN A 122 6.60 4.05 15.87
C ASN A 122 6.24 3.59 14.45
N CYS A 123 4.96 3.43 14.15
CA CYS A 123 4.49 3.10 12.81
C CYS A 123 3.03 3.50 12.64
N GLU A 124 2.70 4.04 11.46
CA GLU A 124 1.38 4.56 11.11
C GLU A 124 0.98 4.20 9.68
N LEU A 125 -0.32 4.26 9.40
CA LEU A 125 -0.90 4.37 8.07
C LEU A 125 -1.16 5.85 7.75
N MET A 126 -0.87 6.28 6.52
CA MET A 126 -1.07 7.66 6.08
C MET A 126 -2.11 7.76 4.97
N ASN A 127 -3.12 8.62 5.13
CA ASN A 127 -4.25 8.75 4.20
C ASN A 127 -3.85 9.18 2.79
N ARG A 128 -3.18 10.33 2.64
CA ARG A 128 -2.95 10.96 1.32
C ARG A 128 -2.30 10.03 0.29
N GLN A 129 -1.48 9.11 0.76
CA GLN A 129 -0.69 8.20 -0.07
C GLN A 129 -1.05 6.72 0.16
N ARG A 130 -1.88 6.40 1.16
CA ARG A 130 -2.20 5.01 1.56
C ARG A 130 -0.96 4.13 1.68
N ASN A 131 0.05 4.66 2.36
CA ASN A 131 1.33 4.00 2.64
C ASN A 131 1.57 3.89 4.15
N LEU A 132 2.58 3.11 4.53
CA LEU A 132 2.96 2.83 5.92
C LEU A 132 4.37 3.31 6.24
N GLY A 133 4.64 3.40 7.54
CA GLY A 133 5.97 3.63 8.10
C GLY A 133 6.18 5.07 8.53
N ARG A 134 7.37 5.36 9.05
CA ARG A 134 7.73 6.66 9.63
C ARG A 134 9.06 7.13 9.04
N MET A 135 9.36 8.42 9.18
CA MET A 135 10.61 8.98 8.64
C MET A 135 11.89 8.21 9.07
N PRO A 136 12.05 7.76 10.33
CA PRO A 136 13.25 7.03 10.76
C PRO A 136 13.43 5.68 10.07
N THR A 137 12.34 5.00 9.73
CA THR A 137 12.34 3.64 9.16
C THR A 137 12.14 3.64 7.64
N GLY A 138 11.75 4.77 7.06
CA GLY A 138 11.33 4.89 5.67
C GLY A 138 9.82 4.71 5.50
N ARG A 139 9.34 4.96 4.27
CA ARG A 139 7.93 4.82 3.92
C ARG A 139 7.76 3.77 2.83
N SER A 140 6.71 2.97 2.92
CA SER A 140 6.36 2.04 1.86
C SER A 140 6.00 2.78 0.57
N HIS A 141 5.92 2.03 -0.53
CA HIS A 141 5.34 2.55 -1.76
C HIS A 141 3.87 2.99 -1.53
N ILE A 142 3.41 3.94 -2.34
CA ILE A 142 2.05 4.49 -2.24
C ILE A 142 1.00 3.46 -2.66
N GLU A 143 -0.22 3.62 -2.14
CA GLU A 143 -1.38 2.79 -2.46
C GLU A 143 -1.19 1.31 -2.15
N CYS A 144 -0.35 0.98 -1.17
CA CYS A 144 -0.10 -0.39 -0.77
C CYS A 144 -1.18 -0.93 0.18
N VAL A 145 -2.02 -0.08 0.77
CA VAL A 145 -3.18 -0.49 1.58
C VAL A 145 -4.46 0.04 0.94
N GLU A 146 -5.47 -0.82 0.88
CA GLU A 146 -6.74 -0.44 0.29
C GLU A 146 -7.72 0.09 1.32
N ALA A 147 -8.42 1.17 0.94
CA ALA A 147 -9.42 1.79 1.79
C ALA A 147 -10.62 0.85 1.97
N ASN A 148 -11.11 0.76 3.20
CA ASN A 148 -12.23 -0.09 3.61
C ASN A 148 -12.04 -1.60 3.38
N ALA A 149 -10.81 -2.04 3.09
CA ALA A 149 -10.48 -3.45 2.91
C ALA A 149 -9.75 -4.00 4.16
N TRP A 150 -10.15 -5.19 4.62
CA TRP A 150 -9.36 -5.94 5.60
C TRP A 150 -8.00 -6.30 5.01
N THR A 151 -6.95 -5.95 5.73
CA THR A 151 -5.57 -6.11 5.30
C THR A 151 -4.73 -6.62 6.46
N ARG A 152 -3.83 -7.57 6.19
CA ARG A 152 -2.79 -7.91 7.16
C ARG A 152 -1.67 -6.92 7.07
N ILE A 153 -1.21 -6.40 8.20
CA ILE A 153 0.06 -5.69 8.30
C ILE A 153 0.96 -6.52 9.21
N ALA A 154 2.15 -6.86 8.74
CA ALA A 154 3.20 -7.45 9.56
C ALA A 154 4.42 -6.53 9.59
N ILE A 155 4.78 -6.07 10.79
CA ILE A 155 5.94 -5.21 11.05
C ILE A 155 7.02 -6.09 11.67
N VAL A 156 8.09 -6.32 10.94
CA VAL A 156 9.19 -7.24 11.28
C VAL A 156 10.40 -6.43 11.72
N VAL A 157 10.86 -6.63 12.95
CA VAL A 157 11.95 -5.86 13.54
C VAL A 157 13.06 -6.78 14.03
N ASP A 158 14.28 -6.45 13.63
CA ASP A 158 15.52 -6.99 14.19
C ASP A 158 16.58 -5.89 14.23
N ASN A 159 16.59 -5.12 15.32
CA ASN A 159 17.51 -3.98 15.49
C ASN A 159 18.98 -4.43 15.48
N SER A 160 19.26 -5.68 15.88
CA SER A 160 20.64 -6.21 15.87
C SER A 160 21.16 -6.46 14.46
N ASN A 161 20.26 -6.76 13.52
CA ASN A 161 20.58 -7.01 12.11
C ASN A 161 20.15 -5.86 11.18
N GLY A 162 19.66 -4.75 11.73
CA GLY A 162 19.25 -3.58 10.95
C GLY A 162 17.98 -3.81 10.12
N ILE A 163 17.04 -4.63 10.60
CA ILE A 163 15.79 -4.95 9.89
C ILE A 163 14.64 -4.13 10.47
N PHE A 164 13.91 -3.45 9.58
CA PHE A 164 12.58 -2.92 9.80
C PHE A 164 11.77 -3.10 8.53
N ASP A 165 11.15 -4.27 8.35
CA ASP A 165 10.39 -4.57 7.13
C ASP A 165 8.89 -4.50 7.44
N ILE A 166 8.12 -3.97 6.49
CA ILE A 166 6.65 -4.00 6.57
C ILE A 166 6.13 -4.84 5.41
N TYR A 167 5.27 -5.79 5.76
CA TYR A 167 4.50 -6.57 4.82
C TYR A 167 3.04 -6.17 4.91
N VAL A 168 2.40 -6.10 3.75
CA VAL A 168 0.95 -5.95 3.62
C VAL A 168 0.45 -7.19 2.91
N ASN A 169 -0.40 -7.95 3.59
CA ASN A 169 -0.70 -9.32 3.20
C ASN A 169 0.63 -10.06 3.01
N ASP A 170 0.92 -10.60 1.83
CA ASP A 170 2.16 -11.33 1.52
C ASP A 170 3.21 -10.48 0.80
N ASP A 171 2.88 -9.26 0.40
CA ASP A 171 3.82 -8.37 -0.28
C ASP A 171 4.68 -7.60 0.72
N ARG A 172 5.99 -7.55 0.48
CA ARG A 172 6.90 -6.72 1.27
C ARG A 172 6.91 -5.30 0.71
N VAL A 173 6.07 -4.45 1.30
CA VAL A 173 5.84 -3.09 0.81
C VAL A 173 6.93 -2.10 1.24
N LEU A 174 7.67 -2.41 2.31
CA LEU A 174 8.80 -1.62 2.80
C LEU A 174 9.98 -2.52 3.17
N LEU A 175 11.13 -2.24 2.55
CA LEU A 175 12.46 -2.60 3.06
C LEU A 175 12.97 -1.37 3.81
N GLY A 176 12.78 -1.34 5.11
CA GLY A 176 13.03 -0.16 5.92
C GLY A 176 14.46 -0.09 6.46
N ILE A 177 14.70 0.99 7.20
CA ILE A 177 15.96 1.25 7.89
C ILE A 177 15.81 0.71 9.31
N GLY A 178 16.56 -0.34 9.64
CA GLY A 178 16.63 -0.83 11.02
C GLY A 178 17.12 0.23 12.00
N GLN A 179 16.71 0.07 13.25
CA GLN A 179 16.90 1.07 14.29
C GLN A 179 17.98 0.65 15.28
N PRO A 180 18.55 1.58 16.07
CA PRO A 180 19.56 1.24 17.05
C PRO A 180 19.06 0.19 18.06
N VAL A 181 19.94 -0.73 18.44
CA VAL A 181 19.70 -1.66 19.55
C VAL A 181 19.42 -0.86 20.83
N ASP A 182 18.37 -1.25 21.56
CA ASP A 182 17.87 -0.59 22.76
C ASP A 182 17.45 0.88 22.54
N GLY A 183 17.17 1.26 21.29
CA GLY A 183 16.65 2.57 20.92
C GLY A 183 15.14 2.67 20.97
N ASP A 184 14.58 3.70 20.32
CA ASP A 184 13.15 4.01 20.33
C ASP A 184 12.24 2.94 19.69
N TYR A 185 12.80 1.91 19.05
CA TYR A 185 12.06 0.80 18.44
C TYR A 185 12.37 -0.54 19.13
N ALA A 186 12.93 -0.52 20.34
CA ALA A 186 13.04 -1.69 21.17
C ALA A 186 11.83 -1.74 22.13
N LEU A 187 11.21 -2.90 22.29
CA LEU A 187 10.02 -3.03 23.14
C LEU A 187 10.42 -3.10 24.61
N GLN A 188 9.64 -2.40 25.45
CA GLN A 188 9.49 -2.72 26.86
C GLN A 188 8.49 -3.87 27.02
N GLU A 189 8.24 -4.34 28.25
CA GLU A 189 7.24 -5.38 28.53
C GLU A 189 5.82 -5.00 28.07
N LYS A 190 5.51 -3.71 28.09
CA LYS A 190 4.27 -3.13 27.57
C LYS A 190 4.54 -2.42 26.24
N VAL A 191 3.65 -2.63 25.29
CA VAL A 191 3.53 -1.87 24.04
C VAL A 191 2.11 -1.29 23.96
N LEU A 192 1.95 -0.10 23.37
CA LEU A 192 0.61 0.44 23.10
C LEU A 192 0.25 0.16 21.65
N LEU A 193 -0.95 -0.37 21.43
CA LEU A 193 -1.50 -0.63 20.10
C LEU A 193 -2.50 0.47 19.77
N PHE A 194 -2.38 1.04 18.57
CA PHE A 194 -3.24 2.12 18.06
C PHE A 194 -3.20 3.42 18.87
N ALA A 195 -2.11 3.66 19.61
CA ALA A 195 -1.93 4.86 20.42
C ALA A 195 -1.01 5.88 19.75
N ASP A 196 -1.32 7.15 19.97
CA ASP A 196 -0.50 8.31 19.65
C ASP A 196 -0.64 9.38 20.73
N ASP A 197 0.36 10.27 20.88
CA ASP A 197 0.40 11.27 21.95
C ASP A 197 -0.20 12.63 21.56
N ASP A 198 -0.38 12.92 20.27
CA ASP A 198 -0.88 14.21 19.78
C ASP A 198 -2.06 14.14 18.80
N GLY A 199 -2.61 12.94 18.60
CA GLY A 199 -3.89 12.72 17.92
C GLY A 199 -3.76 12.21 16.48
N ASP A 200 -2.61 11.63 16.14
CA ASP A 200 -2.35 10.91 14.89
C ASP A 200 -2.83 9.43 14.95
N ASP A 201 -3.81 9.16 15.82
CA ASP A 201 -4.51 7.90 16.09
C ASP A 201 -5.92 7.87 15.48
N GLY A 202 -6.03 8.18 14.18
CA GLY A 202 -7.29 8.06 13.46
C GLY A 202 -7.97 6.71 13.68
N PRO A 203 -9.32 6.65 13.66
CA PRO A 203 -10.07 5.45 13.98
C PRO A 203 -9.85 4.35 12.94
N LEU A 204 -9.81 3.11 13.41
CA LEU A 204 -9.63 1.93 12.57
C LEU A 204 -10.37 0.73 13.14
N ASP A 205 -10.56 -0.27 12.29
CA ASP A 205 -11.10 -1.55 12.66
C ASP A 205 -9.96 -2.56 12.83
N VAL A 206 -10.03 -3.40 13.86
CA VAL A 206 -9.08 -4.47 14.13
C VAL A 206 -9.82 -5.77 14.43
N SER A 207 -9.37 -6.87 13.81
CA SER A 207 -9.94 -8.21 14.03
C SER A 207 -8.93 -9.20 14.62
N ARG A 208 -7.64 -8.87 14.58
CA ARG A 208 -6.60 -9.73 15.12
C ARG A 208 -5.33 -8.96 15.42
N VAL A 209 -4.66 -9.34 16.50
CA VAL A 209 -3.28 -8.93 16.79
C VAL A 209 -2.50 -10.18 17.24
N LEU A 210 -1.34 -10.40 16.64
CA LEU A 210 -0.36 -11.40 17.05
C LEU A 210 1.00 -10.73 17.27
N ILE A 211 1.69 -11.08 18.34
CA ILE A 211 3.04 -10.59 18.62
C ILE A 211 3.98 -11.78 18.81
N PHE A 212 5.10 -11.75 18.08
CA PHE A 212 6.14 -12.77 18.09
C PHE A 212 7.43 -12.21 18.67
N GLY A 213 8.15 -12.99 19.48
CA GLY A 213 9.46 -12.62 20.03
C GLY A 213 10.65 -12.77 19.08
N PHE A 214 10.40 -12.80 17.77
CA PHE A 214 11.42 -12.97 16.74
C PHE A 214 10.94 -12.39 15.39
N PRO A 215 11.87 -12.04 14.48
CA PRO A 215 11.50 -11.62 13.13
C PRO A 215 10.96 -12.81 12.33
N LEU A 216 9.70 -12.74 11.89
CA LEU A 216 9.11 -13.75 11.02
C LEU A 216 9.74 -13.74 9.62
N SER A 217 9.84 -14.91 9.00
CA SER A 217 10.21 -15.03 7.59
C SER A 217 9.03 -14.69 6.66
N ALA A 218 9.32 -14.33 5.40
CA ALA A 218 8.29 -14.11 4.39
C ALA A 218 7.36 -15.34 4.20
N GLU A 219 7.88 -16.56 4.35
CA GLU A 219 7.08 -17.78 4.27
C GLU A 219 6.12 -17.92 5.45
N GLN A 220 6.54 -17.53 6.66
CA GLN A 220 5.67 -17.52 7.84
C GLN A 220 4.58 -16.44 7.71
N ILE A 221 4.92 -15.25 7.19
CA ILE A 221 3.95 -14.18 6.93
C ILE A 221 2.93 -14.62 5.88
N LEU A 222 3.39 -15.20 4.76
CA LEU A 222 2.52 -15.76 3.73
C LEU A 222 1.60 -16.87 4.30
N ALA A 223 2.12 -17.72 5.17
CA ALA A 223 1.33 -18.77 5.81
C ALA A 223 0.20 -18.19 6.64
N LEU A 224 0.49 -17.16 7.44
CA LEU A 224 -0.54 -16.45 8.17
C LEU A 224 -1.61 -15.95 7.19
N ASN A 225 -1.26 -15.27 6.08
CA ASN A 225 -2.24 -14.62 5.19
C ASN A 225 -3.36 -15.52 4.69
N LYS A 226 -3.12 -16.84 4.61
CA LYS A 226 -4.16 -17.81 4.25
C LYS A 226 -5.34 -17.82 5.23
N GLU A 227 -5.14 -17.39 6.48
CA GLU A 227 -6.17 -17.25 7.51
C GLU A 227 -6.97 -15.94 7.42
N LEU A 228 -6.56 -15.00 6.57
CA LEU A 228 -7.34 -13.81 6.21
C LEU A 228 -8.04 -14.07 4.87
N PRO A 229 -9.26 -14.60 4.85
CA PRO A 229 -10.05 -14.53 3.64
C PRO A 229 -10.56 -13.09 3.43
N VAL A 230 -10.33 -12.58 2.22
CA VAL A 230 -10.92 -11.34 1.69
C VAL A 230 -12.30 -11.69 1.14
N CYS A 231 -13.34 -11.15 1.76
CA CYS A 231 -14.76 -11.46 1.56
C CYS A 231 -15.13 -12.96 1.66
N GLU A 232 -16.08 -13.30 2.53
CA GLU A 232 -16.68 -14.65 2.61
C GLU A 232 -17.32 -15.12 1.29
N ASN A 233 -17.62 -14.18 0.38
CA ASN A 233 -18.11 -14.40 -0.98
C ASN A 233 -17.21 -13.74 -2.03
N GLY A 234 -15.89 -13.80 -1.87
CA GLY A 234 -14.89 -13.15 -2.72
C GLY A 234 -15.01 -13.51 -4.20
N CYS A 235 -15.94 -12.87 -4.90
CA CYS A 235 -16.00 -12.89 -6.34
C CYS A 235 -15.38 -11.61 -6.88
N LYS A 236 -14.76 -11.75 -8.04
CA LYS A 236 -14.10 -10.66 -8.73
C LYS A 236 -15.17 -9.95 -9.57
N PRO A 237 -15.41 -8.64 -9.37
CA PRO A 237 -16.33 -7.91 -10.24
C PRO A 237 -15.93 -8.11 -11.70
N ALA A 238 -16.88 -8.31 -12.61
CA ALA A 238 -16.56 -8.87 -13.93
C ALA A 238 -17.22 -8.14 -15.11
N GLN A 239 -18.14 -7.21 -14.86
CA GLN A 239 -18.83 -6.50 -15.95
C GLN A 239 -19.31 -5.11 -15.53
N VAL A 240 -19.61 -4.27 -16.53
CA VAL A 240 -20.37 -3.03 -16.34
C VAL A 240 -21.61 -3.08 -17.23
N MET A 241 -22.66 -2.37 -16.82
CA MET A 241 -23.96 -2.44 -17.47
C MET A 241 -24.35 -1.09 -18.11
N ASN A 242 -25.31 -1.11 -19.04
CA ASN A 242 -25.95 0.10 -19.59
C ASN A 242 -24.98 1.17 -20.12
N VAL A 243 -23.89 0.74 -20.76
CA VAL A 243 -22.87 1.64 -21.30
C VAL A 243 -23.46 2.61 -22.32
N LYS A 244 -23.19 3.90 -22.13
CA LYS A 244 -23.44 4.98 -23.08
C LYS A 244 -22.15 5.75 -23.31
N SER A 245 -21.60 5.58 -24.50
CA SER A 245 -20.39 6.23 -24.98
C SER A 245 -20.62 6.76 -26.39
N PRO A 246 -20.01 7.90 -26.78
CA PRO A 246 -19.89 8.23 -28.20
C PRO A 246 -19.08 7.14 -28.92
N SER A 247 -19.44 6.82 -30.17
CA SER A 247 -18.61 5.97 -31.05
C SER A 247 -17.54 6.77 -31.78
N GLU A 248 -17.73 8.10 -31.90
CA GLU A 248 -16.82 9.02 -32.58
C GLU A 248 -16.76 10.35 -31.82
N THR A 249 -15.58 10.96 -31.77
CA THR A 249 -15.39 12.33 -31.28
C THR A 249 -14.25 13.04 -32.01
N VAL A 250 -13.95 14.27 -31.59
CA VAL A 250 -12.81 15.05 -32.08
C VAL A 250 -11.86 15.41 -30.96
N THR A 251 -10.58 15.60 -31.29
CA THR A 251 -9.53 16.03 -30.35
C THR A 251 -9.96 17.27 -29.54
N SER A 252 -9.57 17.33 -28.27
CA SER A 252 -9.90 18.37 -27.28
C SER A 252 -11.38 18.54 -26.92
N LYS A 253 -12.30 17.81 -27.55
CA LYS A 253 -13.70 17.83 -27.16
C LYS A 253 -13.91 17.01 -25.88
N ARG A 254 -14.53 17.63 -24.87
CA ARG A 254 -14.93 16.94 -23.64
C ARG A 254 -16.17 16.09 -23.89
N ASN A 255 -16.03 14.78 -23.71
CA ASN A 255 -17.09 13.80 -23.88
C ASN A 255 -17.57 13.29 -22.53
N ALA A 256 -18.80 12.76 -22.49
CA ALA A 256 -19.34 12.11 -21.30
C ALA A 256 -19.49 10.61 -21.56
N PHE A 257 -19.09 9.81 -20.59
CA PHE A 257 -19.17 8.36 -20.59
C PHE A 257 -20.02 7.93 -19.41
N GLN A 258 -21.01 7.07 -19.66
CA GLN A 258 -21.91 6.59 -18.63
C GLN A 258 -21.96 5.07 -18.67
N PHE A 259 -22.08 4.47 -17.49
CA PHE A 259 -22.38 3.07 -17.29
C PHE A 259 -22.94 2.90 -15.89
N ASP A 260 -23.56 1.76 -15.66
CA ASP A 260 -24.08 1.38 -14.36
C ASP A 260 -23.14 0.34 -13.75
N LEU A 261 -22.90 0.46 -12.44
CA LEU A 261 -22.20 -0.58 -11.70
C LEU A 261 -23.10 -1.82 -11.62
N PRO A 262 -22.55 -3.02 -11.86
CA PRO A 262 -23.30 -4.26 -11.77
C PRO A 262 -23.78 -4.51 -10.33
N GLU A 263 -24.71 -5.45 -10.19
CA GLU A 263 -24.90 -6.19 -8.94
C GLU A 263 -23.96 -7.40 -9.02
N ASP A 264 -22.71 -7.17 -8.62
CA ASP A 264 -21.75 -8.23 -8.43
C ASP A 264 -20.87 -7.98 -7.18
N CYS A 265 -20.58 -9.07 -6.48
CA CYS A 265 -19.44 -9.16 -5.57
C CYS A 265 -19.33 -8.15 -4.43
N GLY A 266 -20.43 -7.58 -3.96
CA GLY A 266 -20.45 -6.66 -2.82
C GLY A 266 -21.66 -5.73 -2.83
N GLU A 267 -21.86 -4.99 -1.74
CA GLU A 267 -22.89 -3.95 -1.66
C GLU A 267 -22.40 -2.59 -2.20
N LEU A 268 -21.07 -2.37 -2.19
CA LEU A 268 -20.45 -1.12 -2.62
C LEU A 268 -19.27 -1.37 -3.56
N LEU A 269 -19.24 -0.66 -4.69
CA LEU A 269 -18.20 -0.77 -5.69
C LEU A 269 -17.49 0.57 -5.91
N GLN A 270 -16.19 0.51 -6.15
CA GLN A 270 -15.35 1.57 -6.71
C GLN A 270 -15.01 1.24 -8.16
N TYR A 271 -14.75 2.27 -8.95
CA TYR A 271 -14.24 2.12 -10.31
C TYR A 271 -13.09 3.08 -10.58
N ARG A 272 -12.25 2.71 -11.55
CA ARG A 272 -11.32 3.61 -12.25
C ARG A 272 -11.31 3.29 -13.74
N MET A 273 -10.91 4.26 -14.57
CA MET A 273 -10.93 4.11 -16.03
C MET A 273 -9.53 4.21 -16.61
N ASP A 274 -9.25 3.36 -17.59
CA ASP A 274 -8.14 3.52 -18.52
C ASP A 274 -8.72 4.05 -19.83
N TRP A 275 -8.27 5.24 -20.23
CA TRP A 275 -8.74 5.93 -21.42
C TRP A 275 -7.98 5.54 -22.69
N ASP A 276 -6.99 4.64 -22.59
CA ASP A 276 -6.15 4.14 -23.70
C ASP A 276 -5.24 5.22 -24.35
N ASP A 277 -5.18 6.43 -23.78
CA ASP A 277 -4.28 7.51 -24.20
C ASP A 277 -3.08 7.70 -23.26
N GLY A 278 -2.88 6.75 -22.36
CA GLY A 278 -1.88 6.78 -21.29
C GLY A 278 -2.38 7.40 -19.98
N SER A 279 -3.60 7.97 -19.96
CA SER A 279 -4.23 8.44 -18.73
C SER A 279 -5.06 7.34 -18.06
N ILE A 280 -4.82 7.14 -16.76
CA ILE A 280 -5.60 6.25 -15.91
C ILE A 280 -6.24 7.12 -14.81
N GLY A 281 -7.57 7.06 -14.72
CA GLY A 281 -8.34 7.75 -13.70
C GLY A 281 -8.05 7.24 -12.29
N ARG A 282 -8.30 8.09 -11.29
CA ARG A 282 -8.27 7.67 -9.89
C ARG A 282 -9.45 6.78 -9.56
N TRP A 283 -9.31 5.98 -8.52
CA TRP A 283 -10.44 5.27 -7.93
C TRP A 283 -11.52 6.26 -7.50
N SER A 284 -12.77 5.93 -7.80
CA SER A 284 -13.94 6.63 -7.27
C SER A 284 -14.07 6.44 -5.75
N LEU A 285 -15.01 7.16 -5.13
CA LEU A 285 -15.55 6.75 -3.83
C LEU A 285 -16.28 5.40 -3.97
N LEU A 286 -16.50 4.72 -2.84
CA LEU A 286 -17.39 3.56 -2.78
C LEU A 286 -18.81 4.02 -3.10
N LEU A 287 -19.46 3.32 -4.02
CA LEU A 287 -20.78 3.65 -4.53
C LEU A 287 -21.68 2.42 -4.47
N PRO A 288 -22.98 2.58 -4.19
CA PRO A 288 -23.90 1.46 -4.19
C PRO A 288 -23.97 0.80 -5.58
N GLN A 289 -24.27 -0.50 -5.58
CA GLN A 289 -24.63 -1.21 -6.80
C GLN A 289 -25.73 -0.47 -7.58
N PHE A 290 -25.67 -0.55 -8.91
CA PHE A 290 -26.54 0.20 -9.84
C PHE A 290 -26.43 1.73 -9.79
N ALA A 291 -25.42 2.28 -9.11
CA ALA A 291 -25.11 3.69 -9.24
C ALA A 291 -24.90 4.03 -10.72
N LYS A 292 -25.65 5.02 -11.21
CA LYS A 292 -25.46 5.57 -12.55
C LYS A 292 -24.25 6.47 -12.55
N LEU A 293 -23.23 6.10 -13.31
CA LEU A 293 -21.97 6.82 -13.33
C LEU A 293 -21.90 7.74 -14.54
N ARG A 294 -21.15 8.83 -14.35
CA ARG A 294 -20.84 9.77 -15.41
C ARG A 294 -19.43 10.30 -15.25
N ALA A 295 -18.54 9.87 -16.13
CA ALA A 295 -17.20 10.43 -16.26
C ALA A 295 -17.09 11.31 -17.50
N HIS A 296 -16.06 12.15 -17.52
CA HIS A 296 -15.77 13.02 -18.65
C HIS A 296 -14.30 12.95 -19.01
N HIS A 297 -14.02 12.87 -20.32
CA HIS A 297 -12.65 12.83 -20.84
C HIS A 297 -12.52 13.58 -22.16
N ALA A 298 -11.32 14.07 -22.47
CA ALA A 298 -10.99 14.73 -23.72
C ALA A 298 -9.64 14.20 -24.25
N TYR A 299 -9.64 13.71 -25.49
CA TYR A 299 -8.47 13.12 -26.12
C TYR A 299 -7.62 14.18 -26.83
N ASN A 300 -6.30 14.10 -26.67
CA ASN A 300 -5.36 15.01 -27.34
C ASN A 300 -4.85 14.46 -28.68
N LEU A 301 -4.94 13.14 -28.91
CA LEU A 301 -4.46 12.49 -30.13
C LEU A 301 -5.63 11.86 -30.90
N PRO A 302 -5.59 11.88 -32.25
CA PRO A 302 -6.51 11.10 -33.06
C PRO A 302 -6.17 9.61 -33.00
N GLY A 303 -7.14 8.77 -33.40
CA GLY A 303 -7.03 7.33 -33.45
C GLY A 303 -8.15 6.63 -32.68
N THR A 304 -8.14 5.30 -32.77
CA THR A 304 -9.09 4.45 -32.07
C THR A 304 -8.62 4.22 -30.63
N GLN A 305 -9.51 4.45 -29.66
CA GLN A 305 -9.24 4.28 -28.23
C GLN A 305 -10.11 3.16 -27.68
N GLU A 306 -9.50 2.18 -27.01
CA GLU A 306 -10.17 1.05 -26.36
C GLU A 306 -10.30 1.28 -24.85
N LEU A 307 -11.43 1.84 -24.42
CA LEU A 307 -11.64 2.23 -23.04
C LEU A 307 -11.90 1.00 -22.17
N LYS A 308 -11.20 0.96 -21.04
CA LYS A 308 -11.34 -0.10 -20.04
C LYS A 308 -11.71 0.50 -18.70
N VAL A 309 -12.42 -0.29 -17.91
CA VAL A 309 -12.79 0.04 -16.55
C VAL A 309 -12.28 -1.06 -15.63
N GLN A 310 -11.76 -0.68 -14.48
CA GLN A 310 -11.46 -1.61 -13.41
C GLN A 310 -12.39 -1.31 -12.25
N LEU A 311 -12.95 -2.36 -11.67
CA LEU A 311 -13.86 -2.31 -10.54
C LEU A 311 -13.16 -2.87 -9.31
N ARG A 312 -13.60 -2.40 -8.14
CA ARG A 312 -13.14 -2.89 -6.84
C ARG A 312 -14.29 -2.92 -5.87
N ASN A 313 -14.51 -4.02 -5.16
CA ASN A 313 -15.56 -4.09 -4.15
C ASN A 313 -15.13 -3.48 -2.81
N GLU A 314 -16.05 -3.41 -1.85
CA GLU A 314 -15.78 -2.89 -0.52
C GLU A 314 -14.69 -3.64 0.22
N CYS A 315 -14.43 -4.91 -0.10
CA CYS A 315 -13.33 -5.66 0.49
C CYS A 315 -11.99 -5.44 -0.22
N GLY A 316 -11.92 -4.63 -1.28
CA GLY A 316 -10.69 -4.39 -2.03
C GLY A 316 -10.37 -5.43 -3.13
N ILE A 317 -11.26 -6.36 -3.46
CA ILE A 317 -11.06 -7.31 -4.58
C ILE A 317 -11.22 -6.56 -5.90
N ILE A 318 -10.17 -6.60 -6.73
CA ILE A 318 -10.07 -5.83 -7.97
C ILE A 318 -10.36 -6.72 -9.20
N SER A 319 -11.14 -6.20 -10.15
CA SER A 319 -11.42 -6.83 -11.45
C SER A 319 -10.21 -6.85 -12.39
N ASP A 320 -10.27 -7.64 -13.46
CA ASP A 320 -9.41 -7.39 -14.62
C ASP A 320 -9.81 -6.04 -15.23
N TRP A 321 -8.97 -5.50 -16.12
CA TRP A 321 -9.39 -4.38 -16.94
C TRP A 321 -10.49 -4.84 -17.90
N LEU A 322 -11.70 -4.36 -17.67
CA LEU A 322 -12.90 -4.73 -18.42
C LEU A 322 -13.08 -3.75 -19.58
N PRO A 323 -12.98 -4.20 -20.84
CA PRO A 323 -13.30 -3.34 -21.98
C PRO A 323 -14.78 -2.99 -21.94
N PHE A 324 -15.12 -1.71 -22.12
CA PHE A 324 -16.53 -1.29 -22.09
C PHE A 324 -16.95 -0.39 -23.25
N ALA A 325 -16.01 0.32 -23.89
CA ALA A 325 -16.32 1.18 -25.03
C ALA A 325 -15.12 1.29 -25.99
N GLN A 326 -15.41 1.63 -27.23
CA GLN A 326 -14.43 2.02 -28.23
C GLN A 326 -14.83 3.36 -28.84
N VAL A 327 -13.87 4.27 -29.00
CA VAL A 327 -14.11 5.61 -29.54
C VAL A 327 -13.13 5.91 -30.65
N GLU A 328 -13.63 6.32 -31.81
CA GLU A 328 -12.80 6.86 -32.88
C GLU A 328 -12.61 8.37 -32.68
N VAL A 329 -11.36 8.81 -32.46
CA VAL A 329 -11.02 10.22 -32.28
C VAL A 329 -10.47 10.80 -33.58
N LYS A 330 -11.12 11.84 -34.10
CA LYS A 330 -10.71 12.52 -35.34
C LYS A 330 -10.14 13.91 -35.08
N GLY A 331 -9.45 14.45 -36.08
CA GLY A 331 -8.88 15.79 -36.05
C GLY A 331 -7.36 15.81 -35.85
N PRO A 332 -6.75 17.01 -35.88
CA PRO A 332 -5.31 17.15 -35.75
C PRO A 332 -4.84 16.90 -34.30
N PRO A 333 -3.68 16.25 -34.09
CA PRO A 333 -3.07 16.12 -32.76
C PRO A 333 -2.94 17.46 -32.04
N GLN A 334 -3.29 17.48 -30.75
CA GLN A 334 -3.25 18.66 -29.87
C GLN A 334 -2.12 18.49 -28.85
N VAL A 335 -0.88 18.47 -29.34
CA VAL A 335 0.32 18.23 -28.54
C VAL A 335 0.85 19.53 -27.95
N ARG A 336 1.13 19.53 -26.64
CA ARG A 336 1.70 20.66 -25.92
C ARG A 336 2.66 20.18 -24.83
N ALA A 337 3.87 20.75 -24.82
CA ALA A 337 4.74 20.71 -23.65
C ALA A 337 4.15 21.59 -22.54
N LEU A 338 3.93 20.99 -21.37
CA LEU A 338 3.42 21.65 -20.18
C LEU A 338 4.54 22.31 -19.38
N THR A 339 5.75 21.75 -19.47
CA THR A 339 6.96 22.35 -18.91
C THR A 339 8.04 22.47 -19.99
N THR A 340 8.93 23.43 -19.81
CA THR A 340 10.24 23.39 -20.46
C THR A 340 11.02 22.18 -19.92
N ALA A 341 11.92 21.61 -20.73
CA ALA A 341 12.84 20.58 -20.25
C ALA A 341 13.79 21.15 -19.19
N TYR A 342 13.87 20.48 -18.05
CA TYR A 342 14.75 20.83 -16.93
C TYR A 342 15.75 19.70 -16.64
N GLN A 343 16.85 20.09 -16.01
CA GLN A 343 17.99 19.23 -15.74
C GLN A 343 17.85 18.59 -14.36
N GLN A 344 18.09 17.29 -14.30
CA GLN A 344 18.22 16.52 -13.07
C GLN A 344 19.44 15.59 -13.16
N ASP A 345 19.88 15.10 -12.00
CA ASP A 345 20.96 14.10 -11.90
C ASP A 345 22.19 14.47 -12.76
N LEU A 346 22.72 15.67 -12.50
CA LEU A 346 23.93 16.18 -13.14
C LEU A 346 25.13 15.35 -12.68
N ARG A 347 25.72 14.62 -13.61
CA ARG A 347 26.89 13.77 -13.41
C ARG A 347 28.07 14.33 -14.20
N GLN A 348 29.27 13.84 -13.89
CA GLN A 348 30.48 14.29 -14.57
C GLN A 348 30.45 14.00 -16.08
N ASP A 349 29.78 12.92 -16.47
CA ASP A 349 29.69 12.35 -17.82
C ASP A 349 28.26 12.23 -18.35
N GLY A 350 27.30 12.92 -17.72
CA GLY A 350 25.90 12.75 -18.09
C GLY A 350 24.92 13.70 -17.43
N ILE A 351 23.72 13.74 -18.00
CA ILE A 351 22.62 14.56 -17.51
C ILE A 351 21.28 13.87 -17.76
N THR A 352 20.37 13.95 -16.80
CA THR A 352 18.98 13.57 -17.02
C THR A 352 18.17 14.80 -17.40
N LEU A 353 17.47 14.74 -18.51
CA LEU A 353 16.51 15.76 -18.93
C LEU A 353 15.11 15.25 -18.70
N MET A 354 14.27 16.11 -18.10
CA MET A 354 12.87 15.80 -17.84
C MET A 354 11.98 16.93 -18.33
N TRP A 355 10.83 16.57 -18.89
CA TRP A 355 9.78 17.52 -19.25
C TRP A 355 8.41 16.84 -19.14
N GLU A 356 7.35 17.64 -19.16
CA GLU A 356 5.99 17.14 -19.11
C GLU A 356 5.23 17.55 -20.38
N ALA A 357 4.42 16.66 -20.93
CA ALA A 357 3.53 16.94 -22.04
C ALA A 357 2.13 16.37 -21.82
N ASN A 358 1.14 16.92 -22.51
CA ASN A 358 -0.27 16.54 -22.37
C ASN A 358 -0.66 15.25 -23.14
N CYS A 359 0.29 14.54 -23.72
CA CYS A 359 0.00 13.33 -24.50
C CYS A 359 1.13 12.30 -24.38
N ASN A 360 0.78 11.04 -24.60
CA ASN A 360 1.72 9.93 -24.68
C ASN A 360 2.17 9.71 -26.13
N LEU A 361 3.37 10.19 -26.46
CA LEU A 361 4.03 9.97 -27.74
C LEU A 361 5.47 9.54 -27.50
N PRO A 362 6.13 8.87 -28.46
CA PRO A 362 7.58 8.71 -28.40
C PRO A 362 8.27 10.08 -28.31
N GLY A 363 9.10 10.25 -27.28
CA GLY A 363 9.90 11.45 -27.07
C GLY A 363 11.38 11.16 -27.37
N GLU A 364 12.08 12.12 -27.95
CA GLU A 364 13.52 12.04 -28.20
C GLU A 364 14.16 13.38 -27.85
N VAL A 365 15.34 13.33 -27.23
CA VAL A 365 16.20 14.49 -27.01
C VAL A 365 17.32 14.45 -28.05
N HIS A 366 17.55 15.58 -28.71
CA HIS A 366 18.69 15.76 -29.62
C HIS A 366 19.73 16.63 -28.92
N LEU A 367 20.98 16.16 -28.84
CA LEU A 367 22.08 16.80 -28.13
C LEU A 367 23.23 17.12 -29.07
N GLY A 368 23.86 18.27 -28.86
CA GLY A 368 25.02 18.69 -29.64
C GLY A 368 25.88 19.72 -28.94
N LYS A 369 27.17 19.81 -29.32
CA LYS A 369 28.09 20.83 -28.80
C LYS A 369 27.84 22.22 -29.41
N THR A 370 27.01 22.29 -30.45
CA THR A 370 26.56 23.53 -31.11
C THR A 370 25.06 23.45 -31.33
N LYS A 371 24.40 24.61 -31.48
CA LYS A 371 22.95 24.68 -31.73
C LYS A 371 22.54 24.11 -33.10
N ASP A 372 23.46 24.12 -34.05
CA ASP A 372 23.19 23.72 -35.43
C ASP A 372 23.46 22.22 -35.69
N GLU A 373 24.11 21.53 -34.74
CA GLU A 373 24.57 20.14 -34.92
C GLU A 373 24.25 19.27 -33.70
N LEU A 374 22.96 18.92 -33.56
CA LEU A 374 22.43 18.05 -32.50
C LEU A 374 22.50 16.56 -32.88
N ALA A 375 23.72 16.02 -32.99
CA ALA A 375 23.98 14.69 -33.55
C ALA A 375 23.59 13.53 -32.63
N GLN A 376 23.68 13.69 -31.32
CA GLN A 376 23.33 12.62 -30.37
C GLN A 376 21.82 12.58 -30.18
N ARG A 377 21.23 11.39 -30.25
CA ARG A 377 19.80 11.18 -30.09
C ARG A 377 19.54 10.20 -28.97
N VAL A 378 18.72 10.61 -28.01
CA VAL A 378 18.41 9.79 -26.85
C VAL A 378 16.90 9.71 -26.70
N GLN A 379 16.38 8.49 -26.78
CA GLN A 379 14.96 8.22 -26.58
C GLN A 379 14.58 8.47 -25.13
N ALA A 380 13.45 9.12 -24.92
CA ALA A 380 12.91 9.37 -23.60
C ALA A 380 11.93 8.26 -23.21
N SER A 381 12.04 7.80 -21.97
CA SER A 381 10.99 7.02 -21.32
C SER A 381 9.86 7.96 -20.87
N THR A 382 8.61 7.48 -20.91
CA THR A 382 7.45 8.22 -20.40
C THR A 382 6.83 7.49 -19.21
N VAL A 383 6.33 8.28 -18.25
CA VAL A 383 5.50 7.78 -17.14
C VAL A 383 4.31 8.72 -16.95
N PRO A 384 3.10 8.21 -16.63
CA PRO A 384 1.97 9.06 -16.29
C PRO A 384 2.25 9.92 -15.05
N SER A 385 1.83 11.19 -15.06
CA SER A 385 1.99 12.11 -13.92
C SER A 385 0.96 11.88 -12.80
N GLY A 386 -0.14 11.18 -13.10
CA GLY A 386 -1.33 11.10 -12.24
C GLY A 386 -2.28 12.32 -12.34
N PHE A 387 -2.05 13.21 -13.30
CA PHE A 387 -2.86 14.42 -13.60
C PHE A 387 -3.05 14.64 -15.12
N ASP A 388 -3.44 13.60 -15.85
CA ASP A 388 -3.74 13.66 -17.31
C ASP A 388 -2.59 14.23 -18.17
N SER A 389 -1.36 13.89 -17.80
CA SER A 389 -0.13 14.26 -18.53
C SER A 389 0.95 13.19 -18.38
N MET A 390 1.98 13.30 -19.21
CA MET A 390 3.10 12.37 -19.26
C MET A 390 4.40 13.09 -18.89
N ILE A 391 5.14 12.51 -17.95
CA ILE A 391 6.48 12.92 -17.60
C ILE A 391 7.46 12.13 -18.46
N TYR A 392 8.27 12.86 -19.21
CA TYR A 392 9.34 12.32 -20.03
C TYR A 392 10.65 12.39 -19.27
N LYS A 393 11.46 11.35 -19.40
CA LYS A 393 12.81 11.26 -18.85
C LYS A 393 13.75 10.75 -19.93
N SER A 394 14.77 11.54 -20.25
CA SER A 394 15.91 11.13 -21.07
C SER A 394 17.15 11.09 -20.22
N THR A 395 17.79 9.92 -20.12
CA THR A 395 19.07 9.76 -19.42
C THR A 395 20.19 9.80 -20.44
N ASN A 396 20.93 10.90 -20.48
CA ASN A 396 21.97 11.14 -21.47
C ASN A 396 23.33 10.85 -20.83
N THR A 397 24.01 9.82 -21.31
CA THR A 397 25.34 9.39 -20.86
C THR A 397 26.40 9.74 -21.90
N ASP A 398 27.65 9.44 -21.58
CA ASP A 398 28.80 9.57 -22.48
C ASP A 398 29.06 11.03 -22.93
N LEU A 399 28.70 11.99 -22.07
CA LEU A 399 28.97 13.40 -22.29
C LEU A 399 30.38 13.75 -21.81
N GLU A 400 31.06 14.63 -22.55
CA GLU A 400 32.41 15.07 -22.19
C GLU A 400 32.38 16.05 -21.01
N PRO A 401 33.11 15.77 -19.91
CA PRO A 401 33.17 16.67 -18.77
C PRO A 401 33.64 18.07 -19.16
N GLY A 402 32.99 19.11 -18.61
CA GLY A 402 33.35 20.51 -18.88
C GLY A 402 32.93 21.04 -20.26
N THR A 403 32.17 20.26 -21.04
CA THR A 403 31.64 20.66 -22.35
C THR A 403 30.22 21.19 -22.23
N VAL A 404 29.88 22.23 -23.00
CA VAL A 404 28.51 22.75 -23.11
C VAL A 404 27.75 21.98 -24.19
N TYR A 405 26.58 21.45 -23.84
CA TYR A 405 25.67 20.79 -24.76
C TYR A 405 24.37 21.60 -24.91
N PHE A 406 23.85 21.66 -26.13
CA PHE A 406 22.56 22.22 -26.50
C PHE A 406 21.57 21.07 -26.72
N TYR A 407 20.29 21.32 -26.40
CA TYR A 407 19.18 20.38 -26.53
C TYR A 407 17.86 21.07 -26.86
#